data_AF-A0A658NPZ9-F1
#
_entry.id   AF-A0A658NPZ9-F1
#
_cell.length_a   1.000
_cell.length_b   1.000
_cell.length_c   1.000
_cell.angle_alpha   90.00
_cell.angle_beta   90.00
_cell.angle_gamma   90.00
#
_symmetry.space_group_name_H-M   'P 1'
#
loop_
_entity.id
_entity.type
_entity.pdbx_description
1 polymer ?
#
loop_
_entity_poly.entity_id
_entity_poly.type
_entity_poly.pdbx_seq_one_letter_code
_entity_poly.pdbx_strand_id
1 'polypeptide(L)'
;SADHQNKPDVGGAIARQWYEKDGVDMITDVPNSAVGFAVSGIATQARKLALFTGSLSADLTGEKCSPYTAAWVLDTWSQSKVL
;
A
#
# COMPACT_ATOMS: atom_id res chain seq x y z
N SER A 1 -14.61 -3.12 2.41
CA SER A 1 -13.78 -3.34 1.22
C SER A 1 -14.21 -2.39 0.11
N ALA A 2 -13.38 -2.17 -0.91
CA ALA A 2 -13.67 -1.31 -2.06
C ALA A 2 -12.82 -1.74 -3.28
N ASP A 3 -13.21 -1.32 -4.47
CA ASP A 3 -12.49 -1.60 -5.72
C ASP A 3 -11.76 -0.33 -6.20
N HIS A 4 -10.43 -0.40 -6.25
CA HIS A 4 -9.59 0.69 -6.75
C HIS A 4 -9.47 0.72 -8.28
N GLN A 5 -10.07 -0.24 -9.00
CA GLN A 5 -10.18 -0.30 -10.47
C GLN A 5 -8.83 -0.23 -11.20
N ASN A 6 -7.75 -0.70 -10.58
CA ASN A 6 -6.36 -0.48 -11.04
C ASN A 6 -5.98 1.00 -11.32
N LYS A 7 -6.70 1.95 -10.72
CA LYS A 7 -6.55 3.38 -10.93
C LYS A 7 -6.02 4.06 -9.66
N PRO A 8 -4.82 4.68 -9.70
CA PRO A 8 -4.21 5.30 -8.52
C PRO A 8 -5.04 6.41 -7.88
N ASP A 9 -5.71 7.21 -8.69
CA ASP A 9 -6.60 8.30 -8.25
C ASP A 9 -7.82 7.75 -7.49
N VAL A 10 -8.45 6.68 -7.99
CA VAL A 10 -9.56 6.00 -7.32
C VAL A 10 -9.10 5.38 -6.00
N GLY A 11 -7.98 4.64 -6.01
CA GLY A 11 -7.45 4.02 -4.79
C GLY A 11 -7.02 5.04 -3.73
N GLY A 12 -6.40 6.16 -4.15
CA GLY A 12 -6.04 7.26 -3.24
C GLY A 12 -7.27 7.94 -2.63
N ALA A 13 -8.33 8.16 -3.42
CA ALA A 13 -9.58 8.74 -2.93
C ALA A 13 -10.27 7.83 -1.90
N ILE A 14 -10.33 6.52 -2.17
CA ILE A 14 -10.84 5.52 -1.22
C ILE A 14 -10.04 5.55 0.08
N ALA A 15 -8.70 5.49 -0.02
CA ALA A 15 -7.83 5.49 1.16
C ALA A 15 -8.02 6.74 2.03
N ARG A 16 -8.15 7.91 1.41
CA ARG A 16 -8.39 9.17 2.13
C ARG A 16 -9.70 9.12 2.89
N GLN A 17 -10.77 8.71 2.22
CA GLN A 17 -12.09 8.59 2.87
C GLN A 17 -12.06 7.60 4.04
N TRP A 18 -11.43 6.44 3.85
CA TRP A 18 -11.32 5.43 4.89
C TRP A 18 -10.61 5.94 6.15
N TYR A 19 -9.47 6.61 5.98
CA TYR A 19 -8.70 7.13 7.12
C TYR A 19 -9.35 8.33 7.79
N GLU A 20 -9.93 9.26 7.03
CA GLU A 20 -10.45 10.53 7.54
C GLU A 20 -11.89 10.44 8.06
N LYS A 21 -12.74 9.64 7.42
CA LYS A 21 -14.19 9.63 7.68
C LYS A 21 -14.68 8.32 8.27
N ASP A 22 -14.18 7.20 7.76
CA ASP A 22 -14.72 5.89 8.10
C ASP A 22 -14.01 5.24 9.30
N GLY A 23 -13.03 5.95 9.88
CA GLY A 23 -12.33 5.52 11.10
C GLY A 23 -11.43 4.28 10.89
N VAL A 24 -11.07 3.95 9.65
CA VAL A 24 -10.13 2.85 9.37
C VAL A 24 -8.75 3.23 9.90
N ASP A 25 -8.07 2.30 10.58
CA ASP A 25 -6.71 2.52 11.10
C ASP A 25 -5.63 1.82 10.28
N MET A 26 -6.02 0.80 9.50
CA MET A 26 -5.12 0.08 8.61
C MET A 26 -5.81 -0.33 7.31
N ILE A 27 -5.17 -0.02 6.18
CA ILE A 27 -5.56 -0.55 4.87
C ILE A 27 -4.75 -1.79 4.60
N THR A 28 -5.42 -2.90 4.32
CA THR A 28 -4.80 -4.14 3.88
C THR A 28 -5.20 -4.40 2.44
N ASP A 29 -4.34 -5.12 1.72
CA ASP A 29 -4.60 -5.56 0.36
C ASP A 29 -4.60 -4.43 -0.68
N VAL A 30 -3.53 -4.37 -1.46
CA VAL A 30 -3.37 -3.44 -2.59
C VAL A 30 -2.50 -4.13 -3.65
N PRO A 31 -3.12 -4.80 -4.64
CA PRO A 31 -2.39 -5.67 -5.57
C PRO A 31 -1.75 -4.97 -6.78
N ASN A 32 -1.82 -3.63 -6.85
CA ASN A 32 -1.27 -2.84 -7.95
C ASN A 32 -0.28 -1.80 -7.42
N SER A 33 0.98 -1.84 -7.88
CA SER A 33 2.03 -0.95 -7.38
C SER A 33 1.75 0.54 -7.57
N ALA A 34 1.10 0.95 -8.67
CA ALA A 34 0.76 2.36 -8.89
C ALA A 34 -0.30 2.84 -7.87
N VAL A 35 -1.26 1.97 -7.56
CA VAL A 35 -2.23 2.20 -6.49
C VAL A 35 -1.55 2.17 -5.12
N GLY A 36 -0.61 1.25 -4.90
CA GLY A 36 0.20 1.15 -3.70
C GLY A 36 0.95 2.45 -3.39
N PHE A 37 1.54 3.11 -4.39
CA PHE A 37 2.16 4.42 -4.19
C PHE A 37 1.16 5.51 -3.77
N ALA A 38 -0.02 5.54 -4.38
CA ALA A 38 -1.06 6.49 -4.00
C ALA A 38 -1.54 6.25 -2.56
N VAL A 39 -1.84 4.99 -2.21
CA VAL A 39 -2.25 4.60 -0.86
C VAL A 39 -1.14 4.88 0.16
N SER A 40 0.12 4.60 -0.18
CA SER A 40 1.29 4.90 0.68
C SER A 40 1.41 6.39 1.00
N GLY A 41 1.23 7.25 0.00
CA GLY A 41 1.24 8.70 0.19
C GLY A 41 0.14 9.17 1.16
N ILE A 42 -1.07 8.62 1.01
CA ILE A 42 -2.20 8.94 1.89
C ILE A 42 -2.00 8.37 3.29
N ALA A 43 -1.54 7.12 3.43
CA ALA A 43 -1.23 6.48 4.70
C ALA A 43 -0.19 7.28 5.50
N THR A 44 0.83 7.78 4.81
CA THR A 44 1.88 8.63 5.40
C THR A 44 1.33 9.97 5.90
N GLN A 45 0.48 10.62 5.12
CA GLN A 45 -0.18 11.87 5.52
C GLN A 45 -1.13 11.67 6.72
N ALA A 46 -1.89 10.58 6.70
CA ALA A 46 -2.83 10.22 7.75
C ALA A 46 -2.15 9.66 9.01
N ARG A 47 -0.85 9.32 8.94
CA ARG A 47 -0.09 8.61 9.98
C ARG A 47 -0.77 7.30 10.41
N LYS A 48 -1.29 6.55 9.43
CA LYS A 48 -2.04 5.31 9.59
C LYS A 48 -1.49 4.22 8.69
N LEU A 49 -1.67 2.95 9.07
CA LEU A 49 -0.91 1.85 8.48
C LEU A 49 -1.48 1.40 7.13
N ALA A 50 -0.61 1.07 6.17
CA ALA A 50 -0.99 0.31 4.98
C ALA A 50 -0.12 -0.94 4.84
N LEU A 51 -0.78 -2.09 4.69
CA LEU A 51 -0.17 -3.40 4.56
C LEU A 51 -0.37 -3.91 3.12
N PHE A 52 0.68 -3.82 2.31
CA PHE A 52 0.63 -4.14 0.89
C PHE A 52 0.90 -5.62 0.62
N THR A 53 -0.05 -6.29 0.01
CA THR A 53 0.02 -7.71 -0.36
C THR A 53 0.42 -7.94 -1.82
N GLY A 54 0.28 -6.97 -2.72
CA GLY A 54 0.67 -7.15 -4.14
C GLY A 54 1.21 -5.91 -4.81
N SER A 55 1.52 -4.86 -4.05
CA SER A 55 2.29 -3.72 -4.55
C SER A 55 3.78 -4.06 -4.45
N LEU A 56 4.34 -4.61 -5.53
CA LEU A 56 5.66 -5.25 -5.54
C LEU A 56 6.79 -4.39 -6.12
N SER A 57 6.57 -3.08 -6.32
CA SER A 57 7.66 -2.20 -6.75
C SER A 57 8.71 -2.12 -5.63
N ALA A 58 9.97 -2.36 -5.98
CA ALA A 58 11.09 -2.27 -5.05
C ALA A 58 11.21 -0.88 -4.38
N ASP A 59 10.77 0.19 -5.05
CA ASP A 59 10.81 1.54 -4.49
C ASP A 59 9.91 1.69 -3.26
N LEU A 60 8.81 0.94 -3.13
CA LEU A 60 7.92 0.98 -1.97
C LEU A 60 8.62 0.51 -0.69
N THR A 61 9.61 -0.36 -0.83
CA THR A 61 10.49 -0.83 0.25
C THR A 61 11.88 -0.18 0.19
N GLY A 62 12.09 0.74 -0.75
CA GLY A 62 13.36 1.41 -1.04
C GLY A 62 13.22 2.93 -0.92
N GLU A 63 13.48 3.66 -2.00
CA GLU A 63 13.52 5.14 -2.01
C GLU A 63 12.21 5.80 -1.52
N LYS A 64 11.06 5.14 -1.72
CA LYS A 64 9.73 5.64 -1.34
C LYS A 64 9.15 4.92 -0.12
N CYS A 65 10.01 4.31 0.69
CA CYS A 65 9.61 3.66 1.93
C CYS A 65 9.01 4.66 2.94
N SER A 66 8.02 4.22 3.71
CA SER A 66 7.34 5.01 4.72
C SER A 66 7.22 4.23 6.04
N PRO A 67 7.34 4.88 7.23
CA PRO A 67 7.13 4.21 8.52
C PRO A 67 5.69 3.73 8.72
N TYR A 68 4.77 4.13 7.85
CA TYR A 68 3.37 3.75 7.89
C TYR A 68 3.00 2.66 6.90
N THR A 69 3.97 2.13 6.14
CA THR A 69 3.68 1.09 5.15
C THR A 69 4.58 -0.11 5.31
N ALA A 70 4.01 -1.30 5.18
CA ALA A 70 4.75 -2.55 5.14
C ALA A 70 4.30 -3.38 3.94
N ALA A 71 5.23 -4.03 3.27
CA ALA A 71 4.91 -5.09 2.33
C ALA A 71 4.77 -6.40 3.11
N TRP A 72 3.65 -7.09 2.92
CA TRP A 72 3.30 -8.35 3.59
C TRP A 72 2.77 -9.32 2.56
N VAL A 73 3.66 -9.92 1.79
CA VAL A 73 3.36 -11.09 0.94
C VAL A 73 4.64 -11.82 0.54
N LEU A 74 5.76 -11.11 0.37
CA LEU A 74 7.00 -11.71 -0.13
C LEU A 74 8.01 -12.02 0.98
N ASP A 75 8.31 -13.31 1.14
CA ASP A 75 9.56 -13.76 1.73
C ASP A 75 10.63 -13.90 0.62
N THR A 76 11.67 -13.07 0.67
CA THR A 76 12.78 -13.09 -0.29
C THR A 76 13.95 -13.97 0.15
N TRP A 77 13.95 -14.61 1.32
CA TRP A 77 14.77 -15.81 1.53
C TRP A 77 14.24 -16.98 0.66
N SER A 78 12.92 -17.03 0.47
CA SER A 78 12.25 -17.89 -0.51
C SER A 78 12.40 -17.42 -1.97
N GLN A 79 12.53 -16.11 -2.25
CA GLN A 79 12.75 -15.62 -3.64
C GLN A 79 14.22 -15.48 -4.09
N SER A 80 15.16 -15.22 -3.19
CA SER A 80 16.60 -15.09 -3.53
C SER A 80 17.33 -16.43 -3.66
N LYS A 81 16.66 -17.56 -3.39
CA LYS A 81 17.12 -18.90 -3.79
C LYS A 81 16.58 -19.36 -5.16
N VAL A 82 15.88 -18.49 -5.90
CA VAL A 82 15.30 -18.80 -7.22
C VAL A 82 16.05 -18.11 -8.37
N LEU A 83 17.13 -17.36 -8.10
CA LEU A 83 18.09 -16.90 -9.13
C LEU A 83 19.53 -16.98 -8.63
#